data_AF-A0A4Q4LY32-F1
#
_entry.id   AF-A0A4Q4LY32-F1
#
_cell.length_a   1.000
_cell.length_b   1.000
_cell.length_c   1.000
_cell.angle_alpha   90.00
_cell.angle_beta   90.00
_cell.angle_gamma   90.00
#
_symmetry.space_group_name_H-M   'P 1'
#
loop_
_entity.id
_entity.type
_entity.pdbx_description
1 polymer ?
#
loop_
_entity_poly.entity_id
_entity_poly.type
_entity_poly.pdbx_seq_one_letter_code
_entity_poly.pdbx_strand_id
1 'polypeptide(L)'
;MKLFFAFLPLLGCALGLALDLQPDSCVATCPPPDCSAATGALESCKCLNEREYACKAKCPEYTPRILHCPRLPVSTVSTPEPVPTACVCEEVFCVLSFPEGCYCRNNATQACFEKCGGEEPTYQDCTLPSDELDVRAPEPEPVPVPAPQEETCVCEEVICVLSFPEGCYCRNNATRACFEKCGGAEPITCTRAAPFTGATGRYLCMRRRCMHPVMAGELLLPQRCRQGML
;
A
#
# COMPACT_ATOMS: atom_id res chain seq x y z
N MET A 1 -25.12 63.96 27.62
CA MET A 1 -24.63 62.79 26.86
C MET A 1 -23.17 62.50 27.23
N LYS A 2 -22.89 61.76 28.32
CA LYS A 2 -21.50 61.36 28.69
C LYS A 2 -21.42 60.32 29.83
N LEU A 3 -22.44 59.48 29.99
CA LEU A 3 -22.52 58.52 31.10
C LEU A 3 -22.60 57.04 30.67
N PHE A 4 -22.55 56.75 29.37
CA PHE A 4 -22.67 55.37 28.86
C PHE A 4 -21.33 54.65 28.63
N PHE A 5 -20.18 55.31 28.81
CA PHE A 5 -18.86 54.69 28.57
C PHE A 5 -18.21 54.04 29.80
N ALA A 6 -18.83 54.11 30.99
CA ALA A 6 -18.23 53.58 32.21
C ALA A 6 -18.53 52.10 32.50
N PHE A 7 -19.45 51.46 31.77
CA PHE A 7 -19.87 50.08 32.04
C PHE A 7 -19.41 49.03 31.01
N LEU A 8 -18.71 49.44 29.96
CA LEU A 8 -18.15 48.51 28.95
C LEU A 8 -17.00 47.59 29.41
N PRO A 9 -16.23 47.83 30.50
CA PRO A 9 -15.16 46.89 30.89
C PRO A 9 -15.68 45.68 31.68
N LEU A 10 -16.93 45.70 32.16
CA LEU A 10 -17.51 44.61 32.96
C LEU A 10 -18.22 43.53 32.13
N LEU A 11 -18.60 43.82 30.88
CA LEU A 11 -19.20 42.83 29.98
C LEU A 11 -18.16 42.01 29.17
N GLY A 12 -16.87 42.30 29.32
CA GLY A 12 -15.78 41.60 28.61
C GLY A 12 -15.31 40.30 29.27
N CYS A 13 -15.70 40.02 30.52
CA CYS A 13 -15.19 38.87 31.26
C CYS A 13 -16.03 37.59 31.13
N ALA A 14 -17.17 37.62 30.45
CA ALA A 14 -18.08 36.46 30.37
C ALA A 14 -17.88 35.56 29.13
N LEU A 15 -17.07 35.95 28.14
CA LEU A 15 -16.83 35.17 26.91
C LEU A 15 -15.51 34.38 26.90
N GLY A 16 -14.89 34.16 28.06
CA GLY A 16 -13.58 33.50 28.18
C GLY A 16 -13.60 31.99 28.48
N LEU A 17 -14.74 31.29 28.43
CA LEU A 17 -14.84 29.87 28.82
C LEU A 17 -15.40 28.94 27.72
N ALA A 18 -15.23 29.27 26.45
CA ALA A 18 -15.56 28.36 25.36
C ALA A 18 -14.56 28.47 24.20
N LEU A 19 -13.27 28.22 24.49
CA LEU A 19 -12.30 27.81 23.48
C LEU A 19 -12.04 26.32 23.65
N ASP A 20 -13.03 25.55 23.20
CA ASP A 20 -13.00 24.12 23.00
C ASP A 20 -12.14 23.81 21.76
N LEU A 21 -10.82 24.00 21.88
CA LEU A 21 -9.84 23.79 20.79
C LEU A 21 -8.43 23.59 21.38
N GLN A 22 -8.21 22.50 22.11
CA GLN A 22 -6.86 21.98 22.29
C GLN A 22 -6.91 20.45 22.38
N PRO A 23 -6.24 19.71 21.46
CA PRO A 23 -6.05 18.28 21.65
C PRO A 23 -5.29 18.09 22.98
N ASP A 24 -6.03 17.59 23.96
CA ASP A 24 -5.66 17.20 25.32
C ASP A 24 -4.23 17.54 25.75
N SER A 25 -4.07 18.57 26.58
CA SER A 25 -2.79 18.95 27.21
C SER A 25 -2.09 17.76 27.88
N CYS A 26 -2.85 16.76 28.33
CA CYS A 26 -2.33 15.51 28.89
C CYS A 26 -1.57 14.65 27.86
N VAL A 27 -2.07 14.54 26.62
CA VAL A 27 -1.44 13.70 25.58
C VAL A 27 -0.08 14.27 25.18
N ALA A 28 0.08 15.59 25.22
CA ALA A 28 1.37 16.26 25.00
C ALA A 28 2.42 15.93 26.08
N THR A 29 2.01 15.44 27.26
CA THR A 29 2.90 14.96 28.33
C THR A 29 3.19 13.46 28.30
N CYS A 30 2.66 12.73 27.32
CA CYS A 30 2.98 11.31 27.19
C CYS A 30 4.45 11.12 26.77
N PRO A 31 5.16 10.14 27.35
CA PRO A 31 6.57 9.94 27.05
C PRO A 31 6.77 9.54 25.57
N PRO A 32 7.81 10.05 24.89
CA PRO A 32 8.15 9.59 23.55
C PRO A 32 8.52 8.10 23.61
N PRO A 33 8.19 7.31 22.57
CA PRO A 33 8.65 5.93 22.49
C PRO A 33 10.17 5.93 22.33
N ASP A 34 10.90 5.34 23.26
CA ASP A 34 12.29 4.94 22.99
C ASP A 34 12.31 3.43 22.74
N CYS A 35 12.14 3.07 21.47
CA CYS A 35 12.21 1.69 21.02
C CYS A 35 13.58 1.38 20.39
N SER A 36 14.62 2.17 20.69
CA SER A 36 15.96 2.00 20.09
C SER A 36 16.62 0.68 20.49
N ALA A 37 16.26 0.13 21.64
CA ALA A 37 16.71 -1.18 22.13
C ALA A 37 15.94 -2.38 21.53
N ALA A 38 14.86 -2.15 20.76
CA ALA A 38 14.05 -3.22 20.20
C ALA A 38 14.71 -3.83 18.95
N THR A 39 15.20 -5.06 19.07
CA THR A 39 15.89 -5.77 17.97
C THR A 39 14.91 -6.60 17.14
N GLY A 40 14.02 -5.93 16.41
CA GLY A 40 13.12 -6.61 15.48
C GLY A 40 11.75 -5.97 15.35
N ALA A 41 11.00 -6.40 14.33
CA ALA A 41 9.66 -5.88 14.06
C ALA A 41 8.65 -6.23 15.17
N LEU A 42 8.82 -7.39 15.82
CA LEU A 42 7.97 -7.78 16.94
C LEU A 42 8.27 -6.93 18.18
N GLU A 43 9.53 -6.84 18.62
CA GLU A 43 9.91 -6.04 19.78
C GLU A 43 9.55 -4.57 19.58
N SER A 44 9.76 -4.03 18.38
CA SER A 44 9.41 -2.63 18.05
C SER A 44 7.91 -2.38 18.16
N CYS A 45 7.10 -3.30 17.64
CA CYS A 45 5.65 -3.19 17.73
C CYS A 45 5.14 -3.28 19.19
N LYS A 46 5.70 -4.21 19.98
CA LYS A 46 5.37 -4.32 21.40
C LYS A 46 5.70 -3.05 22.16
N CYS A 47 6.90 -2.50 21.97
CA CYS A 47 7.33 -1.25 22.58
C CYS A 47 6.39 -0.07 22.26
N LEU A 48 5.94 0.05 21.00
CA LEU A 48 4.97 1.08 20.62
C LEU A 48 3.62 0.90 21.33
N ASN A 49 3.12 -0.34 21.44
CA ASN A 49 1.88 -0.61 22.15
C ASN A 49 1.98 -0.33 23.66
N GLU A 50 3.11 -0.65 24.29
CA GLU A 50 3.33 -0.34 25.72
C GLU A 50 3.25 1.17 25.99
N ARG A 51 3.78 2.00 25.08
CA ARG A 51 3.61 3.46 25.17
C ARG A 51 2.14 3.88 25.12
N GLU A 52 1.37 3.30 24.20
CA GLU A 52 -0.07 3.62 24.05
C GLU A 52 -0.83 3.32 25.35
N TYR A 53 -0.57 2.17 25.97
CA TYR A 53 -1.14 1.81 27.27
C TYR A 53 -0.67 2.74 28.38
N ALA A 54 0.62 3.08 28.43
CA ALA A 54 1.16 4.00 29.43
C ALA A 54 0.56 5.41 29.30
N CYS A 55 0.31 5.88 28.08
CA CYS A 55 -0.36 7.15 27.82
C CYS A 55 -1.83 7.10 28.24
N LYS A 56 -2.56 6.02 27.93
CA LYS A 56 -3.94 5.80 28.41
C LYS A 56 -4.04 5.78 29.94
N ALA A 57 -3.08 5.16 30.60
CA ALA A 57 -3.05 5.11 32.06
C ALA A 57 -2.87 6.50 32.70
N LYS A 58 -2.09 7.38 32.06
CA LYS A 58 -1.87 8.76 32.51
C LYS A 58 -2.99 9.72 32.08
N CYS A 59 -3.57 9.49 30.92
CA CYS A 59 -4.59 10.32 30.30
C CYS A 59 -5.85 9.49 30.06
N PRO A 60 -6.82 9.48 31.00
CA PRO A 60 -8.00 8.62 30.93
C PRO A 60 -8.85 8.84 29.67
N GLU A 61 -8.88 10.06 29.14
CA GLU A 61 -9.60 10.42 27.92
C GLU A 61 -8.85 10.05 26.63
N TYR A 62 -7.55 9.72 26.71
CA TYR A 62 -6.77 9.31 25.54
C TYR A 62 -7.32 8.03 24.93
N THR A 63 -7.36 7.93 23.60
CA THR A 63 -7.73 6.67 22.92
C THR A 63 -6.48 6.02 22.34
N PRO A 64 -6.02 4.88 22.88
CA PRO A 64 -4.78 4.26 22.45
C PRO A 64 -4.90 3.68 21.04
N ARG A 65 -3.85 3.86 20.24
CA ARG A 65 -3.72 3.33 18.88
C ARG A 65 -2.92 2.03 18.88
N ILE A 66 -3.56 0.95 19.34
CA ILE A 66 -2.92 -0.36 19.46
C ILE A 66 -2.67 -0.98 18.08
N LEU A 67 -1.43 -1.35 17.82
CA LEU A 67 -1.00 -2.06 16.62
C LEU A 67 -1.14 -3.57 16.80
N HIS A 68 -1.54 -4.27 15.74
CA HIS A 68 -1.48 -5.73 15.70
C HIS A 68 -0.05 -6.17 15.35
N CYS A 69 0.68 -6.68 16.34
CA CYS A 69 2.04 -7.12 16.13
C CYS A 69 2.11 -8.43 15.34
N PRO A 70 3.13 -8.59 14.47
CA PRO A 70 3.32 -9.82 13.72
C PRO A 70 3.50 -10.98 14.70
N ARG A 71 2.81 -12.09 14.47
CA ARG A 71 3.13 -13.34 15.18
C ARG A 71 4.46 -13.82 14.60
N LEU A 72 5.50 -13.88 15.42
CA LEU A 72 6.69 -14.62 15.02
C LEU A 72 6.24 -16.06 14.71
N PRO A 73 6.77 -16.67 13.63
CA PRO A 73 6.57 -18.10 13.45
C PRO A 73 7.07 -18.76 14.72
N VAL A 74 6.16 -19.48 15.39
CA VAL A 74 6.55 -20.35 16.49
C VAL A 74 7.52 -21.34 15.85
N SER A 75 8.82 -21.13 16.05
CA SER A 75 9.77 -22.21 15.86
C SER A 75 9.32 -23.30 16.80
N THR A 76 8.70 -24.33 16.25
CA THR A 76 8.40 -25.55 16.97
C THR A 76 9.73 -26.01 17.54
N VAL A 77 9.91 -25.80 18.84
CA VAL A 77 10.97 -26.44 19.61
C VAL A 77 10.78 -27.92 19.33
N SER A 78 11.75 -28.53 18.65
CA SER A 78 11.81 -29.96 18.44
C SER A 78 11.78 -30.61 19.82
N THR A 79 10.59 -31.04 20.22
CA THR A 79 10.42 -32.04 21.26
C THR A 79 11.26 -33.23 20.80
N PRO A 80 12.10 -33.85 21.65
CA PRO A 80 12.85 -35.03 21.25
C PRO A 80 11.85 -36.04 20.71
N GLU A 81 11.97 -36.31 19.41
CA GLU A 81 11.07 -37.17 18.67
C GLU A 81 11.12 -38.55 19.34
N PRO A 82 9.98 -39.16 19.71
CA PRO A 82 10.00 -40.55 20.11
C PRO A 82 10.59 -41.33 18.94
N VAL A 83 11.63 -42.14 19.20
CA VAL A 83 12.29 -43.01 18.22
C VAL A 83 11.21 -43.61 17.31
N PRO A 84 11.13 -43.21 16.03
CA PRO A 84 10.03 -43.63 15.20
C PRO A 84 10.17 -45.13 14.95
N THR A 85 9.20 -45.89 15.46
CA THR A 85 9.02 -47.32 15.13
C THR A 85 8.57 -47.52 13.68
N ALA A 86 8.34 -46.42 12.94
CA ALA A 86 7.91 -46.39 11.55
C ALA A 86 9.05 -45.81 10.69
N CYS A 87 9.26 -46.40 9.50
CA CYS A 87 10.27 -45.90 8.57
C CYS A 87 9.90 -44.50 8.08
N VAL A 88 10.83 -43.55 8.22
CA VAL A 88 10.62 -42.14 7.85
C VAL A 88 11.26 -41.89 6.49
N CYS A 89 10.46 -41.40 5.55
CA CYS A 89 10.95 -41.02 4.22
C CYS A 89 11.40 -39.56 4.20
N GLU A 90 12.53 -39.31 3.52
CA GLU A 90 13.08 -37.96 3.33
C GLU A 90 12.13 -37.10 2.50
N GLU A 91 11.93 -35.85 2.91
CA GLU A 91 11.18 -34.87 2.12
C GLU A 91 12.00 -34.42 0.91
N VAL A 92 11.46 -34.66 -0.30
CA VAL A 92 12.08 -34.24 -1.56
C VAL A 92 11.34 -33.02 -2.12
N PHE A 93 12.08 -31.93 -2.34
CA PHE A 93 11.54 -30.73 -2.97
C PHE A 93 11.57 -30.85 -4.50
N CYS A 94 10.38 -31.04 -5.08
CA CYS A 94 10.20 -31.11 -6.52
C CYS A 94 9.80 -29.76 -7.14
N VAL A 95 10.28 -29.49 -8.35
CA VAL A 95 9.88 -28.32 -9.14
C VAL A 95 8.38 -28.41 -9.45
N LEU A 96 7.71 -27.25 -9.57
CA LEU A 96 6.28 -27.17 -9.84
C LEU A 96 5.94 -27.13 -11.34
N SER A 97 6.88 -27.51 -12.22
CA SER A 97 6.67 -27.62 -13.67
C SER A 97 6.22 -29.02 -14.05
N PHE A 98 5.35 -29.13 -15.04
CA PHE A 98 4.98 -30.40 -15.66
C PHE A 98 5.76 -30.56 -16.98
N PRO A 99 6.35 -31.73 -17.26
CA PRO A 99 6.23 -33.00 -16.51
C PRO A 99 7.31 -33.25 -15.44
N GLU A 100 8.34 -32.41 -15.33
CA GLU A 100 9.53 -32.71 -14.50
C GLU A 100 9.20 -32.88 -13.00
N GLY A 101 8.31 -32.05 -12.48
CA GLY A 101 7.83 -32.11 -11.11
C GLY A 101 7.06 -33.40 -10.79
N CYS A 102 6.35 -33.96 -11.77
CA CYS A 102 5.62 -35.22 -11.64
C CYS A 102 6.61 -36.39 -11.52
N TYR A 103 7.59 -36.48 -12.42
CA TYR A 103 8.63 -37.52 -12.35
C TYR A 103 9.42 -37.47 -11.04
N CYS A 104 9.76 -36.26 -10.57
CA CYS A 104 10.43 -36.08 -9.29
C CYS A 104 9.62 -36.66 -8.12
N ARG A 105 8.31 -36.39 -8.06
CA ARG A 105 7.44 -36.91 -6.99
C ARG A 105 7.34 -38.43 -7.06
N ASN A 106 7.13 -38.99 -8.25
CA ASN A 106 7.06 -40.44 -8.44
C ASN A 106 8.37 -41.13 -8.00
N ASN A 107 9.53 -40.57 -8.37
CA ASN A 107 10.83 -41.11 -7.95
C ASN A 107 11.04 -41.02 -6.44
N ALA A 108 10.59 -39.94 -5.80
CA ALA A 108 10.66 -39.80 -4.35
C ALA A 108 9.78 -40.84 -3.63
N THR A 109 8.57 -41.06 -4.14
CA THR A 109 7.65 -42.09 -3.62
C THR A 109 8.21 -43.49 -3.83
N GLN A 110 8.79 -43.78 -5.00
CA GLN A 110 9.45 -45.06 -5.28
C GLN A 110 10.64 -45.28 -4.34
N ALA A 111 11.53 -44.30 -4.20
CA ALA A 111 12.70 -44.42 -3.32
C ALA A 111 12.30 -44.61 -1.86
N CYS A 112 11.20 -43.97 -1.43
CA CYS A 112 10.60 -44.19 -0.11
C CYS A 112 10.10 -45.64 0.05
N PHE A 113 9.35 -46.16 -0.92
CA PHE A 113 8.89 -47.55 -0.92
C PHE A 113 10.05 -48.56 -0.93
N GLU A 114 11.11 -48.33 -1.70
CA GLU A 114 12.30 -49.19 -1.72
C GLU A 114 13.07 -49.19 -0.40
N LYS A 115 13.16 -48.03 0.27
CA LYS A 115 13.82 -47.90 1.59
C LYS A 115 12.99 -48.50 2.72
N CYS A 116 11.68 -48.25 2.72
CA CYS A 116 10.81 -48.51 3.85
C CYS A 116 9.91 -49.74 3.71
N GLY A 117 9.76 -50.27 2.49
CA GLY A 117 8.72 -51.23 2.15
C GLY A 117 7.32 -50.63 2.29
N GLY A 118 6.31 -51.51 2.33
CA GLY A 118 4.92 -51.14 2.54
C GLY A 118 4.01 -51.62 1.41
N GLU A 119 2.91 -50.91 1.21
CA GLU A 119 2.03 -51.10 0.06
C GLU A 119 2.63 -50.40 -1.16
N GLU A 120 2.51 -51.03 -2.34
CA GLU A 120 3.04 -50.48 -3.58
C GLU A 120 2.33 -49.17 -3.92
N PRO A 121 3.07 -48.06 -4.12
CA PRO A 121 2.47 -46.76 -4.37
C PRO A 121 1.89 -46.66 -5.77
N THR A 122 0.80 -45.90 -5.91
CA THR A 122 0.24 -45.53 -7.20
C THR A 122 0.95 -44.29 -7.76
N TYR A 123 1.55 -44.43 -8.94
CA TYR A 123 2.27 -43.34 -9.60
C TYR A 123 1.32 -42.46 -10.42
N GLN A 124 1.62 -41.16 -10.48
CA GLN A 124 0.91 -40.24 -11.36
C GLN A 124 1.37 -40.43 -12.81
N ASP A 125 0.44 -40.30 -13.77
CA ASP A 125 0.81 -40.24 -15.18
C ASP A 125 1.44 -38.88 -15.49
N CYS A 126 2.74 -38.91 -15.84
CA CYS A 126 3.51 -37.72 -16.15
C CYS A 126 3.59 -37.44 -17.66
N THR A 127 2.82 -38.15 -18.48
CA THR A 127 2.77 -37.87 -19.92
C THR A 127 1.97 -36.60 -20.21
N LEU A 128 2.47 -35.78 -21.12
CA LEU A 128 1.72 -34.64 -21.63
C LEU A 128 0.50 -35.16 -22.40
N PRO A 129 -0.71 -34.64 -22.15
CA PRO A 129 -1.86 -34.97 -22.97
C PRO A 129 -1.53 -34.62 -24.42
N SER A 130 -1.47 -35.64 -25.27
CA SER A 130 -1.06 -35.50 -26.68
C SER A 130 -2.08 -34.73 -27.51
N ASP A 131 -3.28 -34.52 -26.96
CA ASP A 131 -4.43 -33.92 -27.64
C ASP A 131 -4.48 -32.38 -27.56
N GLU A 132 -3.56 -31.71 -26.85
CA GLU A 132 -3.56 -30.25 -26.68
C GLU A 132 -2.43 -29.52 -27.42
N LEU A 133 -1.68 -30.20 -28.30
CA LEU A 133 -0.93 -29.52 -29.35
C LEU A 133 -1.84 -29.23 -30.55
N ASP A 134 -3.03 -28.68 -30.30
CA ASP A 134 -3.69 -27.84 -31.29
C ASP A 134 -2.86 -26.56 -31.36
N VAL A 135 -1.76 -26.64 -32.12
CA VAL A 135 -1.07 -25.47 -32.64
C VAL A 135 -2.13 -24.76 -33.45
N ARG A 136 -2.89 -23.88 -32.79
CA ARG A 136 -3.87 -23.01 -33.42
C ARG A 136 -3.14 -22.40 -34.61
N ALA A 137 -3.47 -22.89 -35.81
CA ALA A 137 -2.90 -22.38 -37.03
C ALA A 137 -3.05 -20.86 -36.94
N PRO A 138 -1.97 -20.07 -37.17
CA PRO A 138 -2.04 -18.63 -37.04
C PRO A 138 -3.27 -18.16 -37.82
N GLU A 139 -4.22 -17.57 -37.10
CA GLU A 139 -5.44 -17.04 -37.67
C GLU A 139 -5.00 -16.10 -38.80
N PRO A 140 -5.46 -16.28 -40.05
CA PRO A 140 -5.00 -15.46 -41.15
C PRO A 140 -5.24 -14.00 -40.79
N GLU A 141 -4.15 -13.23 -40.73
CA GLU A 141 -4.23 -11.81 -40.38
C GLU A 141 -5.25 -11.14 -41.31
N PRO A 142 -6.25 -10.41 -40.76
CA PRO A 142 -7.22 -9.73 -41.59
C PRO A 142 -6.48 -8.74 -42.48
N VAL A 143 -6.64 -8.89 -43.80
CA VAL A 143 -6.09 -7.98 -44.80
C VAL A 143 -6.51 -6.55 -44.42
N PRO A 144 -5.57 -5.62 -44.17
CA PRO A 144 -5.92 -4.28 -43.75
C PRO A 144 -6.71 -3.59 -44.87
N VAL A 145 -8.00 -3.35 -44.61
CA VAL A 145 -8.83 -2.45 -45.41
C VAL A 145 -8.22 -1.05 -45.26
N PRO A 146 -7.91 -0.33 -46.36
CA PRO A 146 -7.39 1.03 -46.25
C PRO A 146 -8.45 1.91 -45.58
N ALA A 147 -8.17 2.33 -44.35
CA ALA A 147 -9.00 3.30 -43.66
C ALA A 147 -8.95 4.66 -44.39
N PRO A 148 -10.05 5.42 -44.44
CA PRO A 148 -10.01 6.81 -44.90
C PRO A 148 -8.99 7.57 -44.05
N GLN A 149 -8.01 8.19 -44.69
CA GLN A 149 -7.07 9.07 -44.02
C GLN A 149 -7.79 10.36 -43.64
N GLU A 150 -8.51 10.34 -42.53
CA GLU A 150 -8.74 11.57 -41.77
C GLU A 150 -7.39 11.99 -41.23
N GLU A 151 -6.91 13.17 -41.64
CA GLU A 151 -5.73 13.83 -41.09
C GLU A 151 -5.99 14.14 -39.62
N THR A 152 -5.83 13.13 -38.76
CA THR A 152 -5.84 13.33 -37.32
C THR A 152 -4.62 14.16 -36.98
N CYS A 153 -4.82 15.33 -36.38
CA CYS A 153 -3.70 16.16 -35.96
C CYS A 153 -2.97 15.47 -34.81
N VAL A 154 -1.81 14.89 -35.09
CA VAL A 154 -1.02 14.11 -34.12
C VAL A 154 -0.10 15.06 -33.34
N CYS A 155 -0.29 15.09 -32.02
CA CYS A 155 0.60 15.82 -31.12
C CYS A 155 1.76 14.95 -30.65
N GLU A 156 2.94 15.56 -30.52
CA GLU A 156 4.15 14.89 -30.04
C GLU A 156 4.05 14.55 -28.55
N GLU A 157 4.43 13.33 -28.19
CA GLU A 157 4.45 12.88 -26.79
C GLU A 157 5.65 13.46 -26.05
N VAL A 158 5.40 14.39 -25.13
CA VAL A 158 6.44 14.98 -24.27
C VAL A 158 6.49 14.25 -22.93
N ILE A 159 7.63 13.62 -22.63
CA ILE A 159 7.87 12.94 -21.35
C ILE A 159 8.23 13.98 -20.29
N CYS A 160 7.34 14.16 -19.30
CA CYS A 160 7.53 15.11 -18.19
C CYS A 160 7.88 14.41 -16.87
N VAL A 161 8.75 15.03 -16.07
CA VAL A 161 9.09 14.58 -14.71
C VAL A 161 7.84 14.60 -13.82
N LEU A 162 7.72 13.66 -12.88
CA LEU A 162 6.56 13.58 -11.99
C LEU A 162 6.64 14.52 -10.76
N SER A 163 7.65 15.38 -10.67
CA SER A 163 7.85 16.33 -9.58
C SER A 163 7.00 17.60 -9.77
N PHE A 164 6.35 18.06 -8.70
CA PHE A 164 5.76 19.39 -8.69
C PHE A 164 6.82 20.42 -8.27
N PRO A 165 6.93 21.59 -8.93
CA PRO A 165 6.02 22.10 -9.97
C PRO A 165 6.44 21.80 -11.42
N GLU A 166 7.67 21.34 -11.63
CA GLU A 166 8.31 21.22 -12.95
C GLU A 166 7.54 20.34 -13.94
N GLY A 167 7.05 19.18 -13.47
CA GLY A 167 6.24 18.27 -14.27
C GLY A 167 4.94 18.87 -14.78
N CYS A 168 4.34 19.74 -13.98
CA CYS A 168 3.10 20.42 -14.32
C CYS A 168 3.34 21.48 -15.41
N TYR A 169 4.40 22.30 -15.27
CA TYR A 169 4.78 23.28 -16.29
C TYR A 169 5.15 22.62 -17.63
N CYS A 170 5.87 21.50 -17.58
CA CYS A 170 6.21 20.71 -18.76
C CYS A 170 4.95 20.24 -19.50
N ARG A 171 4.00 19.62 -18.78
CA ARG A 171 2.77 19.10 -19.37
C ARG A 171 1.90 20.21 -19.95
N ASN A 172 1.78 21.33 -19.23
CA ASN A 172 1.03 22.49 -19.72
C ASN A 172 1.61 23.09 -21.00
N ASN A 173 2.94 23.20 -21.09
CA ASN A 173 3.58 23.69 -22.30
C ASN A 173 3.38 22.72 -23.47
N ALA A 174 3.46 21.40 -23.24
CA ALA A 174 3.19 20.40 -24.25
C ALA A 174 1.73 20.44 -24.75
N THR A 175 0.77 20.54 -23.82
CA THR A 175 -0.65 20.68 -24.16
C THR A 175 -0.94 21.99 -24.90
N ARG A 176 -0.32 23.11 -24.50
CA ARG A 176 -0.48 24.39 -25.21
C ARG A 176 0.08 24.32 -26.63
N ALA A 177 1.28 23.77 -26.80
CA ALA A 177 1.89 23.59 -28.13
C ALA A 177 1.05 22.67 -29.03
N CYS A 178 0.45 21.63 -28.47
CA CYS A 178 -0.50 20.77 -29.16
C CYS A 178 -1.77 21.52 -29.55
N PHE A 179 -2.37 22.27 -28.62
CA PHE A 179 -3.56 23.08 -28.89
C PHE A 179 -3.33 24.15 -29.96
N GLU A 180 -2.17 24.81 -29.96
CA GLU A 180 -1.79 25.78 -31.00
C GLU A 180 -1.65 25.15 -32.38
N LYS A 181 -1.19 23.89 -32.46
CA LYS A 181 -1.03 23.15 -33.73
C LYS A 181 -2.33 22.52 -34.22
N CYS A 182 -3.13 21.97 -33.30
CA CYS A 182 -4.23 21.05 -33.62
C CYS A 182 -5.62 21.54 -33.20
N GLY A 183 -5.71 22.66 -32.48
CA GLY A 183 -6.93 23.01 -31.75
C GLY A 183 -7.23 22.04 -30.61
N GLY A 184 -8.45 22.10 -30.05
CA GLY A 184 -8.93 21.17 -29.03
C GLY A 184 -9.32 21.82 -27.71
N ALA A 185 -9.02 21.16 -26.58
CA ALA A 185 -9.31 21.68 -25.24
C ALA A 185 -8.15 22.55 -24.72
N GLU A 186 -8.48 23.67 -24.08
CA GLU A 186 -7.48 24.59 -23.53
C GLU A 186 -6.63 23.93 -22.41
N PRO A 187 -5.33 24.26 -22.32
CA PRO A 187 -4.46 23.74 -21.28
C PRO A 187 -4.90 24.20 -19.89
N ILE A 188 -5.09 23.26 -18.97
CA ILE A 188 -5.47 23.54 -17.59
C ILE A 188 -4.32 24.27 -16.89
N THR A 189 -4.57 25.45 -16.32
CA THR A 189 -3.55 26.16 -15.53
C THR A 189 -3.21 25.36 -14.27
N CYS A 190 -1.92 25.12 -14.02
CA CYS A 190 -1.40 24.51 -12.80
C CYS A 190 -1.64 25.42 -11.58
N THR A 191 -2.86 25.47 -11.05
CA THR A 191 -3.14 26.12 -9.77
C THR A 191 -2.83 25.15 -8.64
N ARG A 192 -2.23 25.68 -7.56
CA ARG A 192 -1.75 24.91 -6.40
C ARG A 192 -2.87 24.21 -5.60
N ALA A 193 -4.13 24.39 -6.02
CA ALA A 193 -5.32 23.90 -5.34
C ALA A 193 -6.49 23.73 -6.33
N ALA A 194 -6.48 22.66 -7.13
CA ALA A 194 -7.74 22.08 -7.58
C ALA A 194 -8.02 20.86 -6.69
N PRO A 195 -9.08 20.88 -5.84
CA PRO A 195 -9.55 19.65 -5.22
C PRO A 195 -10.04 18.72 -6.32
N PHE A 196 -9.58 17.47 -6.28
CA PHE A 196 -10.05 16.39 -7.14
C PHE A 196 -11.56 16.20 -6.96
N THR A 197 -12.37 16.86 -7.78
CA THR A 197 -13.77 16.47 -8.02
C THR A 197 -13.76 15.68 -9.32
N GLY A 198 -13.89 14.36 -9.16
CA GLY A 198 -13.57 13.39 -10.20
C GLY A 198 -14.45 13.44 -11.43
N ALA A 199 -13.86 13.04 -12.55
CA ALA A 199 -14.45 12.10 -13.48
C ALA A 199 -13.32 11.56 -14.38
N THR A 200 -13.03 10.27 -14.20
CA THR A 200 -12.47 9.36 -15.22
C THR A 200 -11.28 9.86 -16.05
N GLY A 201 -10.07 9.67 -15.52
CA GLY A 201 -8.83 9.73 -16.30
C GLY A 201 -7.64 9.32 -15.44
N ARG A 202 -7.17 8.08 -15.59
CA ARG A 202 -5.99 7.52 -14.91
C ARG A 202 -4.79 8.44 -15.14
N TYR A 203 -4.12 8.89 -14.07
CA TYR A 203 -2.71 8.61 -13.75
C TYR A 203 -2.44 9.13 -12.33
N LEU A 204 -1.99 8.21 -11.48
CA LEU A 204 -1.59 8.48 -10.10
C LEU A 204 -0.37 9.40 -10.07
N CYS A 205 -0.51 10.56 -9.43
CA CYS A 205 0.62 11.26 -8.80
C CYS A 205 0.39 11.23 -7.30
N MET A 206 0.91 10.19 -6.66
CA MET A 206 1.01 10.15 -5.20
C MET A 206 1.90 11.32 -4.76
N ARG A 207 1.31 12.33 -4.13
CA ARG A 207 2.05 13.10 -3.12
C ARG A 207 2.58 12.09 -2.11
N ARG A 208 3.84 12.23 -1.70
CA ARG A 208 4.35 11.63 -0.46
C ARG A 208 3.49 12.13 0.71
N ARG A 209 2.40 11.42 0.96
CA ARG A 209 1.68 11.29 2.21
C ARG A 209 1.33 9.82 2.26
N CYS A 210 1.94 9.10 3.19
CA CYS A 210 1.41 7.80 3.60
C CYS A 210 -0.04 8.05 4.06
N MET A 211 -1.03 7.69 3.25
CA MET A 211 -2.41 7.54 3.70
C MET A 211 -2.72 6.06 3.64
N HIS A 212 -2.86 5.44 4.81
CA HIS A 212 -3.63 4.21 4.94
C HIS A 212 -5.10 4.53 4.62
N PRO A 213 -5.85 3.61 4.00
CA PRO A 213 -7.27 3.80 3.78
C PRO A 213 -7.99 3.68 5.14
N VAL A 214 -8.65 4.76 5.57
CA VAL A 214 -9.64 4.70 6.64
C VAL A 214 -10.94 5.27 6.09
N MET A 215 -11.98 4.46 6.20
CA MET A 215 -13.35 4.72 5.78
C MET A 215 -13.92 5.95 6.50
N ALA A 216 -14.63 6.74 5.70
CA ALA A 216 -15.71 7.67 6.04
C ALA A 216 -15.79 8.28 7.45
N GLY A 217 -15.64 9.61 7.48
CA GLY A 217 -16.31 10.47 8.47
C GLY A 217 -15.39 11.11 9.48
N GLU A 218 -14.85 12.29 9.16
CA GLU A 218 -14.80 13.49 10.02
C GLU A 218 -13.83 14.54 9.44
N LEU A 219 -14.23 15.81 9.52
CA LEU A 219 -13.48 16.97 9.05
C LEU A 219 -12.14 17.10 9.80
N LEU A 220 -11.04 17.26 9.06
CA LEU A 220 -9.76 17.67 9.66
C LEU A 220 -9.22 18.96 9.03
N LEU A 221 -9.01 19.95 9.91
CA LEU A 221 -8.24 21.17 9.65
C LEU A 221 -6.79 20.84 9.21
N PRO A 222 -6.17 21.68 8.36
CA PRO A 222 -4.80 21.48 7.94
C PRO A 222 -3.80 21.93 9.02
N GLN A 223 -3.01 21.01 9.58
CA GLN A 223 -1.79 21.36 10.33
C GLN A 223 -0.60 21.57 9.37
N ARG A 224 0.14 22.67 9.55
CA ARG A 224 1.37 23.01 8.82
C ARG A 224 2.56 22.23 9.39
N CYS A 225 3.26 21.46 8.57
CA CYS A 225 4.59 20.95 8.90
C CYS A 225 5.62 22.07 8.71
N ARG A 226 6.33 22.43 9.80
CA ARG A 226 7.56 23.23 9.77
C ARG A 226 8.64 22.40 9.07
N GLN A 227 9.18 22.88 7.95
CA GLN A 227 10.40 22.36 7.35
C GLN A 227 11.61 23.08 7.98
N GLY A 228 12.49 22.32 8.61
CA GLY A 228 13.82 22.79 8.99
C GLY A 228 14.70 22.88 7.75
N MET A 229 15.39 24.02 7.60
CA MET A 229 16.42 24.24 6.61
C MET A 229 17.72 23.58 7.07
N LEU A 230 18.34 22.82 6.17
CA LEU A 230 19.79 22.64 6.05
C LEU A 230 20.13 22.87 4.57
#